data_AF-U1ZHF8-F1
#
_entry.id   AF-U1ZHF8-F1
#
_cell.length_a   1.000
_cell.length_b   1.000
_cell.length_c   1.000
_cell.angle_alpha   90.00
_cell.angle_beta   90.00
_cell.angle_gamma   90.00
#
_symmetry.space_group_name_H-M   'P 1'
#
loop_
_entity.id
_entity.type
_entity.pdbx_description
1 polymer ?
#
loop_
_entity_poly.entity_id
_entity_poly.type
_entity_poly.pdbx_seq_one_letter_code
_entity_poly.pdbx_strand_id
1 'polypeptide(L)'
;VRELFGAAALQPAALHARSSTAILFDEASGANWLRVGDAAMAVDPLSGNGIFQSLSSALQAPAVINTLLRHPERAALARRFHQQRVAQLFLRFARTGRDFYALERRWAEQPFWQARSRWPDAEPMHAPADVSQVRIVSAPVLRGDSIEEAEVVVTADQPLGIWHLQGVELAPVVRALQAGELAQALARLQPEPRRLVQRWLLAQGYGPAGRPG
;
A
#
# COMPACT_ATOMS: atom_id res chain seq x y z
N VAL A 1 -22.64 6.97 -40.19
CA VAL A 1 -21.37 7.67 -39.82
C VAL A 1 -21.17 8.95 -40.63
N ARG A 2 -21.10 8.88 -41.97
CA ARG A 2 -20.93 10.05 -42.85
C ARG A 2 -22.10 11.06 -42.80
N GLU A 3 -23.33 10.57 -42.66
CA GLU A 3 -24.54 11.38 -42.46
C GLU A 3 -24.59 12.09 -41.10
N LEU A 4 -23.92 11.56 -40.07
CA LEU A 4 -24.02 12.06 -38.70
C LEU A 4 -22.86 13.01 -38.31
N PHE A 5 -21.67 12.81 -38.89
CA PHE A 5 -20.45 13.55 -38.54
C PHE A 5 -19.78 14.28 -39.74
N GLY A 6 -20.42 14.26 -40.92
CA GLY A 6 -19.94 14.95 -42.12
C GLY A 6 -18.70 14.33 -42.77
N ALA A 7 -18.22 14.94 -43.85
CA ALA A 7 -17.04 14.47 -44.61
C ALA A 7 -15.71 14.63 -43.83
N ALA A 8 -15.66 15.50 -42.83
CA ALA A 8 -14.49 15.74 -41.99
C ALA A 8 -14.17 14.55 -41.05
N ALA A 9 -15.18 13.80 -40.60
CA ALA A 9 -14.98 12.62 -39.74
C ALA A 9 -14.35 11.42 -40.46
N LEU A 10 -14.20 11.50 -41.79
CA LEU A 10 -13.49 10.50 -42.61
C LEU A 10 -12.05 10.93 -42.91
N GLN A 11 -11.64 12.13 -42.51
CA GLN A 11 -10.25 12.53 -42.64
C GLN A 11 -9.40 11.70 -41.66
N PRO A 12 -8.23 11.18 -42.08
CA PRO A 12 -7.35 10.46 -41.18
C PRO A 12 -6.95 11.39 -40.03
N ALA A 13 -7.42 11.10 -38.82
CA ALA A 13 -6.93 11.77 -37.64
C ALA A 13 -5.50 11.31 -37.37
N ALA A 14 -4.64 12.23 -36.94
CA ALA A 14 -3.33 11.84 -36.41
C ALA A 14 -3.55 10.96 -35.18
N LEU A 15 -3.33 9.65 -35.33
CA LEU A 15 -3.47 8.70 -34.24
C LEU A 15 -2.29 8.86 -33.29
N HIS A 16 -2.55 9.42 -32.12
CA HIS A 16 -1.58 9.46 -31.03
C HIS A 16 -1.87 8.33 -30.06
N ALA A 17 -1.00 7.31 -30.05
CA ALA A 17 -0.99 6.29 -29.02
C ALA A 17 0.07 6.61 -27.96
N ARG A 18 -0.25 6.30 -26.70
CA ARG A 18 0.70 6.30 -25.58
C ARG A 18 0.53 4.97 -24.85
N SER A 19 1.65 4.35 -24.51
CA SER A 19 1.62 3.11 -23.74
C SER A 19 1.15 3.41 -22.32
N SER A 20 0.14 2.69 -21.84
CA SER A 20 -0.32 2.72 -20.45
C SER A 20 0.32 1.59 -19.66
N THR A 21 1.66 1.56 -19.65
CA THR A 21 2.42 0.53 -18.93
C THR A 21 2.59 0.95 -17.47
N ALA A 22 2.55 -0.02 -16.56
CA ALA A 22 2.87 0.21 -15.16
C ALA A 22 4.35 0.63 -15.02
N ILE A 23 4.59 1.73 -14.31
CA ILE A 23 5.92 2.31 -14.10
C ILE A 23 6.09 2.59 -12.61
N LEU A 24 7.22 2.20 -12.06
CA LEU A 24 7.68 2.62 -10.74
C LEU A 24 9.02 3.31 -10.93
N PHE A 25 9.14 4.56 -10.50
CA PHE A 25 10.43 5.24 -10.49
C PHE A 25 11.25 4.75 -9.30
N ASP A 26 12.51 4.40 -9.57
CA ASP A 26 13.40 3.81 -8.57
C ASP A 26 13.59 4.73 -7.35
N GLU A 27 13.77 6.03 -7.58
CA GLU A 27 13.84 7.03 -6.52
C GLU A 27 12.55 7.86 -6.46
N ALA A 28 11.84 7.84 -5.33
CA ALA A 28 10.66 8.67 -5.08
C ALA A 28 10.99 10.05 -4.50
N SER A 29 12.26 10.29 -4.13
CA SER A 29 12.71 11.56 -3.53
C SER A 29 14.20 11.79 -3.77
N GLY A 30 14.62 13.06 -3.86
CA GLY A 30 16.03 13.44 -3.91
C GLY A 30 16.36 14.53 -2.88
N ALA A 31 17.47 15.24 -3.13
CA ALA A 31 17.95 16.30 -2.24
C ALA A 31 16.90 17.41 -2.02
N ASN A 32 16.27 17.85 -3.10
CA ASN A 32 15.39 19.03 -3.17
C ASN A 32 14.09 18.77 -3.97
N TRP A 33 13.73 17.51 -4.17
CA TRP A 33 12.53 17.14 -4.92
C TRP A 33 11.86 15.89 -4.33
N LEU A 34 10.56 15.78 -4.56
CA LEU A 34 9.73 14.64 -4.17
C LEU A 34 8.82 14.29 -5.35
N ARG A 35 8.77 13.01 -5.73
CA ARG A 35 7.82 12.51 -6.73
C ARG A 35 6.52 12.12 -6.04
N VAL A 36 5.40 12.52 -6.62
CA VAL A 36 4.05 12.22 -6.12
C VAL A 36 3.14 11.86 -7.29
N GLY A 37 2.10 11.06 -7.05
CA GLY A 37 1.19 10.62 -8.11
C GLY A 37 1.93 9.92 -9.25
N ASP A 38 1.51 10.23 -10.48
CA ASP A 38 2.08 9.67 -11.71
C ASP A 38 3.58 9.98 -11.90
N ALA A 39 4.11 11.01 -11.23
CA ALA A 39 5.55 11.27 -11.23
C ALA A 39 6.34 10.26 -10.39
N ALA A 40 5.70 9.56 -9.45
CA ALA A 40 6.31 8.53 -8.59
C ALA A 40 6.03 7.11 -9.10
N MET A 41 4.80 6.86 -9.52
CA MET A 41 4.37 5.58 -10.06
C MET A 41 3.13 5.76 -10.94
N ALA A 42 2.99 4.92 -11.96
CA ALA A 42 1.78 4.77 -12.76
C ALA A 42 1.42 3.28 -12.81
N VAL A 43 0.14 2.95 -12.81
CA VAL A 43 -0.34 1.56 -12.85
C VAL A 43 -1.28 1.36 -14.04
N ASP A 44 -1.57 0.09 -14.36
CA ASP A 44 -2.44 -0.22 -15.50
C ASP A 44 -3.87 0.33 -15.28
N PRO A 45 -4.45 1.11 -16.23
CA PRO A 45 -5.73 1.78 -16.06
C PRO A 45 -6.95 0.86 -16.25
N LEU A 46 -6.89 -0.40 -15.78
CA LEU A 46 -7.92 -1.41 -15.97
C LEU A 46 -9.31 -1.03 -15.44
N SER A 47 -9.36 -0.20 -14.38
CA SER A 47 -10.61 0.10 -13.65
C SER A 47 -10.95 1.59 -13.57
N GLY A 48 -10.23 2.47 -14.29
CA GLY A 48 -10.47 3.91 -14.25
C GLY A 48 -10.13 4.62 -12.93
N ASN A 49 -9.40 3.97 -12.02
CA ASN A 49 -9.09 4.51 -10.68
C ASN A 49 -7.83 5.41 -10.60
N GLY A 50 -7.29 5.85 -11.74
CA GLY A 50 -6.03 6.59 -11.79
C GLY A 50 -5.99 7.84 -10.91
N ILE A 51 -7.07 8.64 -10.90
CA ILE A 51 -7.17 9.85 -10.06
C ILE A 51 -7.14 9.49 -8.57
N PHE A 52 -7.88 8.45 -8.16
CA PHE A 52 -7.90 7.98 -6.78
C PHE A 52 -6.51 7.51 -6.34
N GLN A 53 -5.78 6.81 -7.21
CA GLN A 53 -4.44 6.30 -6.95
C GLN A 53 -3.44 7.46 -6.82
N SER A 54 -3.49 8.41 -7.75
CA SER A 54 -2.65 9.61 -7.72
C SER A 54 -2.87 10.39 -6.42
N LEU A 55 -4.12 10.69 -6.06
CA LEU A 55 -4.45 11.40 -4.82
C LEU A 55 -4.01 10.63 -3.58
N SER A 56 -4.34 9.33 -3.50
CA SER A 56 -4.00 8.48 -2.36
C SER A 56 -2.48 8.40 -2.13
N SER A 57 -1.70 8.35 -3.21
CA SER A 57 -0.24 8.33 -3.14
C SER A 57 0.39 9.67 -2.72
N ALA A 58 -0.34 10.78 -2.90
CA ALA A 58 0.13 12.13 -2.58
C ALA A 58 -0.25 12.58 -1.16
N LEU A 59 -1.20 11.91 -0.50
CA LEU A 59 -1.70 12.31 0.83
C LEU A 59 -0.60 12.38 1.90
N GLN A 60 0.43 11.51 1.83
CA GLN A 60 1.53 11.59 2.78
C GLN A 60 2.58 12.67 2.46
N ALA A 61 2.57 13.24 1.26
CA ALA A 61 3.62 14.14 0.80
C ALA A 61 3.77 15.40 1.68
N PRO A 62 2.69 16.05 2.16
CA PRO A 62 2.81 17.20 3.06
C PRO A 62 3.59 16.86 4.33
N ALA A 63 3.33 15.70 4.96
CA ALA A 63 4.03 15.31 6.18
C ALA A 63 5.52 15.00 5.91
N VAL A 64 5.82 14.35 4.78
CA VAL A 64 7.19 14.09 4.33
C VAL A 64 7.94 15.41 4.10
N ILE A 65 7.34 16.34 3.35
CA ILE A 65 7.93 17.65 3.05
C ILE A 65 8.12 18.46 4.33
N ASN A 66 7.12 18.51 5.21
CA ASN A 66 7.20 19.22 6.48
C ASN A 66 8.35 18.68 7.35
N THR A 67 8.52 17.35 7.39
CA THR A 67 9.65 16.72 8.08
C THR A 67 10.98 17.11 7.46
N LEU A 68 11.10 17.07 6.13
CA LEU A 68 12.33 17.45 5.44
C LEU A 68 12.73 18.91 5.69
N LEU A 69 11.74 19.81 5.82
CA LEU A 69 11.97 21.25 6.01
C LEU A 69 12.23 21.63 7.47
N ARG A 70 11.48 21.05 8.42
CA ARG A 70 11.52 21.43 9.85
C ARG A 70 12.41 20.53 10.70
N HIS A 71 12.67 19.31 10.25
CA HIS A 71 13.42 18.28 10.95
C HIS A 71 14.47 17.63 10.02
N PRO A 72 15.46 18.40 9.53
CA PRO A 72 16.44 17.90 8.58
C PRO A 72 17.25 16.70 9.12
N GLU A 73 17.39 16.57 10.44
CA GLU A 73 17.99 15.40 11.09
C GLU A 73 17.21 14.10 10.83
N ARG A 74 15.92 14.20 10.49
CA ARG A 74 15.03 13.07 10.14
C ARG A 74 14.88 12.88 8.63
N ALA A 75 15.67 13.57 7.80
CA ALA A 75 15.49 13.53 6.35
C ALA A 75 15.58 12.11 5.75
N ALA A 76 16.53 11.30 6.22
CA ALA A 76 16.67 9.91 5.78
C ALA A 76 15.44 9.05 6.15
N LEU A 77 14.85 9.30 7.33
CA LEU A 77 13.63 8.63 7.80
C LEU A 77 12.44 8.99 6.91
N ALA A 78 12.23 10.28 6.64
CA ALA A 78 11.15 10.78 5.79
C ALA A 78 11.24 10.27 4.34
N ARG A 79 12.44 10.25 3.76
CA ARG A 79 12.67 9.71 2.40
C ARG A 79 12.38 8.21 2.32
N ARG A 80 12.86 7.43 3.30
CA ARG A 80 12.57 5.99 3.40
C ARG A 80 11.07 5.72 3.51
N PHE A 81 10.37 6.46 4.37
CA PHE A 81 8.91 6.35 4.51
C PHE A 81 8.19 6.53 3.17
N HIS A 82 8.54 7.61 2.45
CA HIS A 82 7.91 7.92 1.17
C HIS A 82 8.19 6.86 0.11
N GLN A 83 9.46 6.46 -0.05
CA GLN A 83 9.89 5.42 -0.98
C GLN A 83 9.13 4.11 -0.74
N GLN A 84 9.08 3.65 0.52
CA GLN A 84 8.43 2.40 0.88
C GLN A 84 6.92 2.45 0.62
N ARG A 85 6.27 3.59 0.91
CA ARG A 85 4.83 3.74 0.69
C ARG A 85 4.48 3.72 -0.80
N VAL A 86 5.24 4.43 -1.64
CA VAL A 86 5.06 4.42 -3.10
C VAL A 86 5.28 3.01 -3.66
N ALA A 87 6.39 2.37 -3.32
CA ALA A 87 6.71 1.03 -3.82
C ALA A 87 5.67 -0.02 -3.39
N GLN A 88 5.23 0.00 -2.13
CA GLN A 88 4.21 -0.93 -1.66
C GLN A 88 2.89 -0.73 -2.40
N LEU A 89 2.45 0.52 -2.56
CA LEU A 89 1.19 0.84 -3.20
C LEU A 89 1.22 0.43 -4.69
N PHE A 90 2.34 0.66 -5.36
CA PHE A 90 2.57 0.19 -6.73
C PHE A 90 2.44 -1.32 -6.85
N LEU A 91 3.17 -2.08 -6.03
CA LEU A 91 3.14 -3.55 -6.07
C LEU A 91 1.76 -4.11 -5.80
N ARG A 92 1.00 -3.48 -4.89
CA ARG A 92 -0.40 -3.87 -4.62
C ARG A 92 -1.25 -3.77 -5.89
N PHE A 93 -1.20 -2.63 -6.58
CA PHE A 93 -1.98 -2.44 -7.81
C PHE A 93 -1.47 -3.28 -8.98
N ALA A 94 -0.16 -3.47 -9.10
CA ALA A 94 0.45 -4.33 -10.10
C ALA A 94 -0.03 -5.79 -9.96
N ARG A 95 -0.09 -6.32 -8.73
CA ARG A 95 -0.64 -7.66 -8.45
C ARG A 95 -2.15 -7.74 -8.69
N THR A 96 -2.91 -6.69 -8.38
CA THR A 96 -4.34 -6.62 -8.76
C THR A 96 -4.50 -6.71 -10.28
N GLY A 97 -3.69 -5.97 -11.03
CA GLY A 97 -3.71 -6.00 -12.49
C GLY A 97 -3.36 -7.37 -13.05
N ARG A 98 -2.30 -8.00 -12.50
CA ARG A 98 -1.91 -9.39 -12.82
C ARG A 98 -3.09 -10.35 -12.70
N ASP A 99 -3.74 -10.33 -11.54
CA ASP A 99 -4.84 -11.25 -11.23
C ASP A 99 -6.03 -10.99 -12.17
N PHE A 100 -6.30 -9.73 -12.53
CA PHE A 100 -7.31 -9.38 -13.52
C PHE A 100 -6.97 -9.91 -14.92
N TYR A 101 -5.72 -9.75 -15.37
CA TYR A 101 -5.26 -10.30 -16.64
C TYR A 101 -5.35 -11.83 -16.70
N ALA A 102 -5.11 -12.51 -15.57
CA ALA A 102 -5.21 -13.97 -15.48
C ALA A 102 -6.65 -14.50 -15.62
N LEU A 103 -7.67 -13.67 -15.42
CA LEU A 103 -9.08 -14.06 -15.63
C LEU A 103 -9.42 -14.24 -17.11
N GLU A 104 -8.67 -13.62 -18.02
CA GLU A 104 -8.90 -13.75 -19.47
C GLU A 104 -8.31 -15.06 -20.02
N ARG A 105 -9.18 -15.98 -20.41
CA ARG A 105 -8.79 -17.31 -20.88
C ARG A 105 -8.81 -17.47 -22.40
N ARG A 106 -9.48 -16.57 -23.14
CA ARG A 106 -9.65 -16.69 -24.61
C ARG A 106 -8.35 -16.45 -25.36
N TRP A 107 -7.43 -15.68 -24.78
CA TRP A 107 -6.18 -15.26 -25.42
C TRP A 107 -4.95 -15.55 -24.56
N ALA A 108 -5.00 -16.58 -23.72
CA ALA A 108 -3.94 -16.88 -22.76
C ALA A 108 -2.55 -17.09 -23.40
N GLU A 109 -2.51 -17.57 -24.65
CA GLU A 109 -1.25 -17.79 -25.40
C GLU A 109 -0.73 -16.56 -26.15
N GLN A 110 -1.53 -15.48 -26.22
CA GLN A 110 -1.09 -14.27 -26.92
C GLN A 110 -0.04 -13.52 -26.08
N PRO A 111 1.06 -13.02 -26.70
CA PRO A 111 2.17 -12.43 -25.96
C PRO A 111 1.78 -11.31 -24.99
N PHE A 112 0.79 -10.49 -25.36
CA PHE A 112 0.26 -9.42 -24.52
C PHE A 112 -0.30 -9.92 -23.18
N TRP A 113 -1.15 -10.96 -23.22
CA TRP A 113 -1.85 -11.51 -22.06
C TRP A 113 -0.94 -12.40 -21.22
N GLN A 114 -0.08 -13.18 -21.88
CA GLN A 114 0.87 -14.06 -21.20
C GLN A 114 1.85 -13.26 -20.33
N ALA A 115 2.37 -12.14 -20.83
CA ALA A 115 3.29 -11.30 -20.06
C ALA A 115 2.61 -10.66 -18.84
N ARG A 116 1.39 -10.13 -19.01
CA ARG A 116 0.70 -9.35 -17.98
C ARG A 116 0.02 -10.19 -16.90
N SER A 117 -0.38 -11.42 -17.21
CA SER A 117 -0.94 -12.36 -16.22
C SER A 117 0.11 -12.94 -15.26
N ARG A 118 1.40 -12.66 -15.48
CA ARG A 118 2.52 -13.19 -14.66
C ARG A 118 3.41 -12.11 -14.03
N TRP A 119 3.33 -10.87 -14.49
CA TRP A 119 4.05 -9.73 -13.94
C TRP A 119 3.19 -9.06 -12.84
N PRO A 120 3.74 -8.54 -11.72
CA PRO A 120 5.16 -8.34 -11.45
C PRO A 120 5.89 -9.55 -10.85
N ASP A 121 5.16 -10.42 -10.18
CA ASP A 121 5.66 -11.60 -9.46
C ASP A 121 4.54 -12.64 -9.32
N ALA A 122 4.79 -13.74 -8.59
CA ALA A 122 3.77 -14.74 -8.24
C ALA A 122 3.22 -14.57 -6.80
N GLU A 123 3.56 -13.47 -6.13
CA GLU A 123 3.14 -13.23 -4.74
C GLU A 123 1.64 -12.92 -4.69
N PRO A 124 0.90 -13.43 -3.70
CA PRO A 124 -0.52 -13.14 -3.60
C PRO A 124 -0.77 -11.64 -3.38
N MET A 125 -1.88 -11.13 -3.92
CA MET A 125 -2.34 -9.76 -3.66
C MET A 125 -2.65 -9.56 -2.17
N HIS A 126 -3.17 -10.60 -1.52
CA HIS A 126 -3.45 -10.65 -0.09
C HIS A 126 -2.76 -11.88 0.50
N ALA A 127 -1.69 -11.65 1.27
CA ALA A 127 -1.06 -12.73 2.01
C ALA A 127 -2.05 -13.24 3.08
N PRO A 128 -2.17 -14.58 3.25
CA PRO A 128 -2.95 -15.14 4.34
C PRO A 128 -2.34 -14.73 5.69
N ALA A 129 -3.18 -14.74 6.73
CA ALA A 129 -2.72 -14.51 8.09
C ALA A 129 -1.71 -15.58 8.51
N ASP A 130 -0.63 -15.13 9.15
CA ASP A 130 0.44 -15.99 9.65
C ASP A 130 0.98 -15.42 10.96
N VAL A 131 0.61 -16.06 12.07
CA VAL A 131 1.02 -15.68 13.43
C VAL A 131 2.55 -15.67 13.60
N SER A 132 3.28 -16.47 12.82
CA SER A 132 4.75 -16.55 12.91
C SER A 132 5.44 -15.32 12.32
N GLN A 133 4.74 -14.57 11.46
CA GLN A 133 5.27 -13.35 10.83
C GLN A 133 4.96 -12.07 11.62
N VAL A 134 4.13 -12.18 12.67
CA VAL A 134 3.76 -11.07 13.54
C VAL A 134 4.97 -10.65 14.38
N ARG A 135 5.51 -9.46 14.10
CA ARG A 135 6.69 -8.93 14.79
C ARG A 135 6.58 -7.44 15.04
N ILE A 136 7.22 -6.99 16.11
CA ILE A 136 7.35 -5.57 16.45
C ILE A 136 8.68 -5.08 15.87
N VAL A 137 8.63 -3.99 15.10
CA VAL A 137 9.83 -3.35 14.55
C VAL A 137 9.74 -1.85 14.72
N SER A 138 10.91 -1.19 14.76
CA SER A 138 10.99 0.27 14.63
C SER A 138 10.85 0.66 13.16
N ALA A 139 9.90 1.55 12.86
CA ALA A 139 9.62 1.99 11.50
C ALA A 139 9.17 3.46 11.45
N PRO A 140 9.32 4.13 10.31
CA PRO A 140 8.74 5.46 10.15
C PRO A 140 7.21 5.42 10.10
N VAL A 141 6.57 6.32 10.82
CA VAL A 141 5.12 6.51 10.88
C VAL A 141 4.76 7.95 10.61
N LEU A 142 3.55 8.18 10.10
CA LEU A 142 2.98 9.51 10.02
C LEU A 142 2.36 9.86 11.38
N ARG A 143 2.91 10.85 12.07
CA ARG A 143 2.39 11.39 13.34
C ARG A 143 2.04 12.86 13.14
N GLY A 144 0.73 13.14 13.09
CA GLY A 144 0.24 14.48 12.79
C GLY A 144 0.68 14.94 11.41
N ASP A 145 1.50 15.99 11.36
CA ASP A 145 2.04 16.58 10.14
C ASP A 145 3.52 16.22 9.90
N SER A 146 4.08 15.23 10.61
CA SER A 146 5.49 14.84 10.47
C SER A 146 5.70 13.32 10.43
N ILE A 147 6.90 12.91 10.00
CA ILE A 147 7.36 11.53 9.99
C ILE A 147 8.25 11.32 11.21
N GLU A 148 7.85 10.37 12.04
CA GLU A 148 8.55 9.99 13.26
C GLU A 148 8.86 8.50 13.27
N GLU A 149 9.78 8.10 14.13
CA GLU A 149 10.05 6.69 14.37
C GLU A 149 9.16 6.18 15.50
N ALA A 150 8.51 5.04 15.28
CA ALA A 150 7.69 4.38 16.28
C ALA A 150 7.73 2.86 16.11
N GLU A 151 7.32 2.16 17.17
CA GLU A 151 7.12 0.71 17.10
C GLU A 151 5.83 0.40 16.33
N VAL A 152 5.96 -0.41 15.29
CA VAL A 152 4.84 -0.90 14.49
C VAL A 152 4.78 -2.41 14.53
N VAL A 153 3.59 -2.96 14.36
CA VAL A 153 3.41 -4.41 14.21
C VAL A 153 3.34 -4.77 12.74
N VAL A 154 4.33 -5.51 12.26
CA VAL A 154 4.35 -6.07 10.91
C VAL A 154 3.66 -7.41 10.90
N THR A 155 2.81 -7.62 9.91
CA THR A 155 2.10 -8.88 9.63
C THR A 155 2.33 -9.26 8.17
N ALA A 156 1.96 -10.49 7.78
CA ALA A 156 2.09 -10.96 6.40
C ALA A 156 1.34 -10.05 5.40
N ASP A 157 0.16 -9.55 5.77
CA ASP A 157 -0.68 -8.68 4.96
C ASP A 157 -0.36 -7.17 5.10
N GLN A 158 0.44 -6.79 6.11
CA GLN A 158 0.83 -5.40 6.37
C GLN A 158 2.35 -5.29 6.53
N PRO A 159 3.12 -5.39 5.42
CA PRO A 159 4.57 -5.42 5.46
C PRO A 159 5.24 -4.11 5.91
N LEU A 160 4.53 -2.97 5.80
CA LEU A 160 5.00 -1.68 6.32
C LEU A 160 4.64 -1.45 7.80
N GLY A 161 3.92 -2.40 8.41
CA GLY A 161 3.50 -2.36 9.79
C GLY A 161 2.29 -1.47 10.07
N ILE A 162 1.60 -1.82 11.16
CA ILE A 162 0.49 -1.06 11.73
C ILE A 162 0.99 -0.42 13.03
N TRP A 163 0.95 0.91 13.11
CA TRP A 163 1.28 1.63 14.33
C TRP A 163 0.12 1.55 15.33
N HIS A 164 -1.09 1.96 14.92
CA HIS A 164 -2.27 1.95 15.77
C HIS A 164 -3.56 1.55 15.04
N LEU A 165 -4.48 0.92 15.78
CA LEU A 165 -5.87 0.71 15.34
C LEU A 165 -6.77 1.68 16.07
N GLN A 166 -7.33 2.66 15.33
CA GLN A 166 -8.25 3.67 15.89
C GLN A 166 -7.71 4.31 17.18
N GLY A 167 -6.43 4.70 17.18
CA GLY A 167 -5.76 5.34 18.32
C GLY A 167 -5.15 4.38 19.36
N VAL A 168 -5.31 3.07 19.23
CA VAL A 168 -4.62 2.09 20.10
C VAL A 168 -3.34 1.60 19.45
N GLU A 169 -2.19 1.91 20.05
CA GLU A 169 -0.90 1.36 19.62
C GLU A 169 -0.88 -0.16 19.75
N LEU A 170 -0.48 -0.85 18.68
CA LEU A 170 -0.50 -2.31 18.65
C LEU A 170 0.74 -2.95 19.28
N ALA A 171 1.90 -2.29 19.22
CA ALA A 171 3.14 -2.87 19.74
C ALA A 171 3.04 -3.26 21.23
N PRO A 172 2.49 -2.43 22.14
CA PRO A 172 2.28 -2.82 23.53
C PRO A 172 1.33 -4.02 23.68
N VAL A 173 0.29 -4.11 22.85
CA VAL A 173 -0.68 -5.23 22.90
C VAL A 173 -0.02 -6.53 22.46
N VAL A 174 0.73 -6.52 21.35
CA VAL A 174 1.41 -7.72 20.83
C VAL A 174 2.53 -8.16 21.76
N ARG A 175 3.23 -7.23 22.42
CA ARG A 175 4.22 -7.57 23.45
C ARG A 175 3.57 -8.28 24.63
N ALA A 176 2.45 -7.76 25.13
CA ALA A 176 1.69 -8.40 26.20
C ALA A 176 1.15 -9.77 25.77
N LEU A 177 0.70 -9.92 24.52
CA LEU A 177 0.30 -11.20 23.93
C LEU A 177 1.45 -12.22 23.99
N GLN A 178 2.64 -11.85 23.52
CA GLN A 178 3.82 -12.69 23.53
C GLN A 178 4.28 -13.07 24.95
N ALA A 179 4.04 -12.19 25.92
CA ALA A 179 4.31 -12.44 27.34
C ALA A 179 3.21 -13.25 28.06
N GLY A 180 2.10 -13.60 27.40
CA GLY A 180 0.96 -14.29 28.04
C GLY A 180 0.06 -13.37 28.89
N GLU A 181 0.21 -12.05 28.75
CA GLU A 181 -0.44 -10.99 29.53
C GLU A 181 -1.55 -10.26 28.74
N LEU A 182 -2.02 -10.84 27.64
CA LEU A 182 -3.01 -10.21 26.75
C LEU A 182 -4.26 -9.73 27.51
N ALA A 183 -4.75 -10.54 28.45
CA ALA A 183 -5.96 -10.23 29.21
C ALA A 183 -5.80 -8.91 30.01
N GLN A 184 -4.65 -8.69 30.64
CA GLN A 184 -4.39 -7.45 31.39
C GLN A 184 -4.24 -6.26 30.45
N ALA A 185 -3.57 -6.44 29.31
CA ALA A 185 -3.44 -5.38 28.30
C ALA A 185 -4.80 -4.95 27.74
N LEU A 186 -5.67 -5.90 27.38
CA LEU A 186 -7.01 -5.63 26.88
C LEU A 186 -7.92 -4.98 27.94
N ALA A 187 -7.78 -5.35 29.21
CA ALA A 187 -8.57 -4.78 30.30
C ALA A 187 -8.37 -3.26 30.46
N ARG A 188 -7.19 -2.73 30.09
CA ARG A 188 -6.87 -1.29 30.14
C ARG A 188 -7.52 -0.49 29.00
N LEU A 189 -7.97 -1.16 27.94
CA LEU A 189 -8.60 -0.51 26.78
C LEU A 189 -10.08 -0.25 27.03
N GLN A 190 -10.60 0.82 26.43
CA GLN A 190 -12.04 1.11 26.38
C GLN A 190 -12.80 0.03 25.58
N PRO A 191 -14.11 -0.17 25.83
CA PRO A 191 -14.87 -1.29 25.25
C PRO A 191 -14.86 -1.38 23.72
N GLU A 192 -14.93 -0.25 23.00
CA GLU A 192 -14.86 -0.24 21.54
C GLU A 192 -13.46 -0.59 21.00
N PRO A 193 -12.40 0.15 21.38
CA PRO A 193 -11.05 -0.17 20.92
C PRO A 193 -10.61 -1.60 21.29
N ARG A 194 -11.02 -2.10 22.47
CA ARG A 194 -10.79 -3.50 22.88
C ARG A 194 -11.37 -4.48 21.86
N ARG A 195 -12.62 -4.28 21.45
CA ARG A 195 -13.29 -5.15 20.45
C ARG A 195 -12.59 -5.11 19.10
N LEU A 196 -12.10 -3.95 18.68
CA LEU A 196 -11.36 -3.79 17.42
C LEU A 196 -10.03 -4.55 17.46
N VAL A 197 -9.26 -4.40 18.54
CA VAL A 197 -7.99 -5.12 18.74
C VAL A 197 -8.22 -6.63 18.78
N GLN A 198 -9.25 -7.10 19.50
CA GLN A 198 -9.61 -8.52 19.54
C GLN A 198 -9.97 -9.07 18.16
N ARG A 199 -10.78 -8.34 17.38
CA ARG A 199 -11.12 -8.72 16.00
C ARG A 199 -9.88 -8.77 15.10
N TRP A 200 -8.98 -7.81 15.25
CA TRP A 200 -7.74 -7.80 14.50
C TRP A 200 -6.85 -8.99 14.87
N LEU A 201 -6.67 -9.30 16.16
CA LEU A 201 -5.93 -10.49 16.61
C LEU A 201 -6.51 -11.78 16.04
N LEU A 202 -7.84 -11.94 16.04
CA LEU A 202 -8.53 -13.07 15.42
C LEU A 202 -8.24 -13.15 13.92
N ALA A 203 -8.26 -12.02 13.22
CA ALA A 203 -7.94 -11.97 11.79
C ALA A 203 -6.48 -12.32 11.49
N GLN A 204 -5.57 -12.17 12.47
CA GLN A 204 -4.17 -12.59 12.36
C GLN A 204 -3.92 -14.05 12.74
N GLY A 205 -4.97 -14.81 13.10
CA GLY A 205 -4.87 -16.22 13.47
C GLY A 205 -4.67 -16.49 14.97
N TYR A 206 -4.78 -15.48 15.83
CA TYR A 206 -4.80 -15.69 17.28
C TYR A 206 -6.21 -16.02 17.77
N GLY A 207 -6.35 -17.04 18.62
CA GLY A 207 -7.59 -17.37 19.29
C GLY A 207 -8.01 -16.34 20.36
N PRO A 208 -9.21 -16.50 20.95
CA PRO A 208 -9.80 -15.53 21.90
C PRO A 208 -8.96 -15.26 23.15
N ALA A 209 -8.10 -16.21 23.54
CA ALA A 209 -7.18 -16.12 24.67
C ALA A 209 -5.73 -15.75 24.25
N GLY A 210 -5.51 -15.39 22.98
CA GLY A 210 -4.18 -15.05 22.46
C GLY A 210 -3.28 -16.24 22.12
N ARG A 211 -3.83 -17.46 22.09
CA ARG A 211 -3.10 -18.65 21.64
C ARG A 211 -3.13 -18.72 20.11
N PRO A 212 -2.07 -19.17 19.41
CA PRO A 212 -2.17 -19.46 17.99
C PRO A 212 -3.30 -20.48 17.75
N GLY A 213 -4.14 -20.21 16.75
CA GLY A 213 -5.24 -21.07 16.33
C GLY A 213 -4.79 -22.26 15.51
#